data_AF-A0A536L940-F1
#
_entry.id   AF-A0A536L940-F1
#
_cell.length_a   1.000
_cell.length_b   1.000
_cell.length_c   1.000
_cell.angle_alpha   90.00
_cell.angle_beta   90.00
_cell.angle_gamma   90.00
#
_symmetry.space_group_name_H-M   'P 1'
#
loop_
_entity.id
_entity.type
_entity.pdbx_description
1 polymer ?
#
loop_
_entity_poly.entity_id
_entity_poly.type
_entity_poly.pdbx_seq_one_letter_code
_entity_poly.pdbx_strand_id
1 'polypeptide(L)'
;MIMSSYRRRKLAGQALIIFALAITVMTGLFVIAVDGGSIYLDKRRLQDAADAGALAGGDAAESLPLRTYYIAHQAALNEIYHNLFPGTAVPTVPSGASATYTATAFSGTYQFVLTADISNVSQDTYLAVVNHAYNFYAAQAIGFGSSTCTLGATTTTTAVCLQARAKALAATYPFALILLNDQNLNYENLSMNGSNAKLILHDGGTKGGAFSNESMNAGNGSIYFNPCGTSGDLWAANESGSGSSNIPSHSWGHYGDIGVYPVCTVNTLYTPYPKSSVKIPFPNYPEPPVTGPTYTPALSASGGTYYLCPGTYSGSLSESSGGSTVIMYPGVYRFTSPIALTLTGGTLRGATAADYPIPGAAIAINCTGYNTTTAPADLGLIIELRSADCTTNTFRVAGGSTTITFRPSPKYNNISFYIELLGPYPGLGCSTSTPAGTHVVNISGSASLNIYGAFYGPGDNMFFCGNGAGYGVGQIVAWTMQLCGNGTIDEHYNPAYLPYFRGLIQ
;
A
#
# COMPACT_ATOMS: atom_id res chain seq x y z
N MET A 1 -8.76 83.21 30.82
CA MET A 1 -8.63 81.89 30.16
C MET A 1 -7.72 80.96 30.99
N ILE A 2 -8.09 80.63 32.24
CA ILE A 2 -7.26 79.84 33.20
C ILE A 2 -7.74 78.37 33.30
N MET A 3 -8.69 77.96 32.46
CA MET A 3 -9.35 76.66 32.54
C MET A 3 -8.65 75.53 31.74
N SER A 4 -7.39 75.76 31.29
CA SER A 4 -6.64 74.85 30.39
C SER A 4 -5.61 73.95 31.12
N SER A 5 -4.92 74.45 32.15
CA SER A 5 -3.82 73.74 32.81
C SER A 5 -4.28 72.71 33.86
N TYR A 6 -5.37 72.99 34.58
CA TYR A 6 -5.93 72.07 35.58
C TYR A 6 -6.57 70.83 34.94
N ARG A 7 -7.18 70.98 33.74
CA ARG A 7 -7.65 69.85 32.92
C ARG A 7 -6.49 68.98 32.44
N ARG A 8 -5.36 69.56 31.99
CA ARG A 8 -4.18 68.79 31.56
C ARG A 8 -3.55 67.95 32.68
N ARG A 9 -3.48 68.43 33.92
CA ARG A 9 -2.95 67.64 35.06
C ARG A 9 -3.88 66.49 35.48
N LYS A 10 -5.20 66.67 35.45
CA LYS A 10 -6.16 65.57 35.67
C LYS A 10 -6.12 64.52 34.54
N LEU A 11 -5.93 64.95 33.30
CA LEU A 11 -5.78 64.05 32.15
C LEU A 11 -4.45 63.28 32.18
N ALA A 12 -3.35 63.88 32.66
CA ALA A 12 -2.06 63.20 32.77
C ALA A 12 -2.05 62.07 33.81
N GLY A 13 -2.72 62.24 34.96
CA GLY A 13 -2.89 61.16 35.95
C GLY A 13 -3.78 60.02 35.46
N GLN A 14 -4.85 60.35 34.74
CA GLN A 14 -5.71 59.36 34.09
C GLN A 14 -4.98 58.58 33.00
N ALA A 15 -4.15 59.25 32.20
CA ALA A 15 -3.35 58.62 31.14
C ALA A 15 -2.35 57.60 31.71
N LEU A 16 -1.72 57.90 32.85
CA LEU A 16 -0.78 56.98 33.50
C LEU A 16 -1.50 55.71 34.01
N ILE A 17 -2.70 55.86 34.57
CA ILE A 17 -3.53 54.72 35.02
C ILE A 17 -3.95 53.86 33.83
N ILE A 18 -4.44 54.48 32.75
CA ILE A 18 -4.84 53.76 31.52
C ILE A 18 -3.63 53.03 30.92
N PHE A 19 -2.47 53.67 30.88
CA PHE A 19 -1.25 53.07 30.35
C PHE A 19 -0.77 51.87 31.17
N ALA A 20 -0.74 51.99 32.50
CA ALA A 20 -0.38 50.89 33.39
C ALA A 20 -1.35 49.70 33.25
N LEU A 21 -2.64 49.98 33.13
CA LEU A 21 -3.67 48.96 32.95
C LEU A 21 -3.57 48.30 31.57
N ALA A 22 -3.28 49.08 30.51
CA ALA A 22 -3.09 48.59 29.16
C ALA A 22 -1.87 47.67 29.05
N ILE A 23 -0.73 48.02 29.67
CA ILE A 23 0.46 47.14 29.71
C ILE A 23 0.13 45.82 30.42
N THR A 24 -0.58 45.89 31.54
CA THR A 24 -0.95 44.70 32.31
C THR A 24 -1.84 43.77 31.48
N VAL A 25 -2.85 44.33 30.80
CA VAL A 25 -3.74 43.57 29.91
C VAL A 25 -2.99 42.99 28.72
N MET A 26 -2.15 43.77 28.04
CA MET A 26 -1.37 43.29 26.89
C MET A 26 -0.37 42.19 27.29
N THR A 27 0.26 42.33 28.45
CA THR A 27 1.18 41.29 28.98
C THR A 27 0.41 40.01 29.31
N GLY A 28 -0.77 40.12 29.92
CA GLY A 28 -1.64 38.97 30.17
C GLY A 28 -2.08 38.26 28.90
N LEU A 29 -2.47 39.00 27.86
CA LEU A 29 -2.83 38.44 26.55
C LEU A 29 -1.64 37.77 25.86
N PHE A 30 -0.44 38.37 25.93
CA PHE A 30 0.78 37.78 25.38
C PHE A 30 1.12 36.44 26.05
N VAL A 31 1.04 36.39 27.38
CA VAL A 31 1.28 35.18 28.17
C VAL A 31 0.32 34.05 27.76
N ILE A 32 -0.98 34.35 27.59
CA ILE A 32 -1.97 33.38 27.12
C ILE A 32 -1.66 32.91 25.71
N ALA A 33 -1.22 33.81 24.82
CA ALA A 33 -0.87 33.47 23.45
C ALA A 33 0.35 32.52 23.38
N VAL A 34 1.36 32.73 24.22
CA VAL A 34 2.55 31.87 24.28
C VAL A 34 2.20 30.47 24.79
N ASP A 35 1.50 30.36 25.92
CA ASP A 35 1.10 29.07 26.48
C ASP A 35 0.11 28.35 25.55
N GLY A 36 -0.88 29.06 25.00
CA GLY A 36 -1.85 28.51 24.05
C GLY A 36 -1.19 28.02 22.76
N GLY A 37 -0.26 28.80 22.20
CA GLY A 37 0.50 28.39 21.02
C GLY A 37 1.38 27.18 21.27
N SER A 38 2.02 27.12 22.44
CA SER A 38 2.89 26.01 22.81
C SER A 38 2.10 24.71 23.06
N ILE A 39 0.94 24.80 23.71
CA ILE A 39 0.00 23.68 23.89
C ILE A 39 -0.48 23.16 22.53
N TYR A 40 -0.81 24.06 21.59
CA TYR A 40 -1.25 23.66 20.25
C TYR A 40 -0.14 22.94 19.47
N LEU A 41 1.09 23.44 19.52
CA LEU A 41 2.24 22.79 18.89
C LEU A 41 2.53 21.43 19.51
N ASP A 42 2.47 21.31 20.83
CA ASP A 42 2.66 20.05 21.54
C ASP A 42 1.58 19.04 21.14
N LYS A 43 0.30 19.47 21.13
CA LYS A 43 -0.82 18.63 20.69
C LYS A 43 -0.62 18.08 19.28
N ARG A 44 -0.11 18.87 18.34
CA ARG A 44 0.20 18.43 16.97
C ARG A 44 1.32 17.40 16.95
N ARG A 45 2.39 17.61 17.71
CA ARG A 45 3.48 16.62 17.84
C ARG A 45 3.00 15.29 18.42
N LEU A 46 2.09 15.33 19.40
CA LEU A 46 1.49 14.10 19.94
C LEU A 46 0.66 13.36 18.89
N GLN A 47 -0.02 14.08 18.00
CA GLN A 47 -0.78 13.49 16.89
C GLN A 47 0.16 12.85 15.87
N ASP A 48 1.18 13.58 15.41
CA ASP A 48 2.17 13.06 14.46
C ASP A 48 2.87 11.81 15.02
N ALA A 49 3.21 11.81 16.31
CA ALA A 49 3.81 10.65 16.98
C ALA A 49 2.83 9.48 17.15
N ALA A 50 1.57 9.74 17.52
CA ALA A 50 0.55 8.70 17.65
C ALA A 50 0.26 8.04 16.30
N ASP A 51 0.11 8.83 15.23
CA ASP A 51 -0.15 8.36 13.87
C ASP A 51 1.00 7.49 13.35
N ALA A 52 2.25 7.95 13.53
CA ALA A 52 3.44 7.17 13.17
C ALA A 52 3.55 5.87 13.98
N GLY A 53 3.32 5.93 15.30
CA GLY A 53 3.33 4.77 16.17
C GLY A 53 2.23 3.75 15.87
N ALA A 54 1.02 4.22 15.59
CA ALA A 54 -0.10 3.36 15.21
C ALA A 54 0.21 2.66 13.89
N LEU A 55 0.73 3.38 12.90
CA LEU A 55 1.09 2.82 11.60
C LEU A 55 2.18 1.75 11.71
N ALA A 56 3.29 2.05 12.41
CA ALA A 56 4.39 1.10 12.56
C ALA A 56 4.01 -0.12 13.41
N GLY A 57 3.23 0.10 14.47
CA GLY A 57 2.68 -0.99 15.27
C GLY A 57 1.71 -1.87 14.46
N GLY A 58 0.90 -1.26 13.59
CA GLY A 58 0.02 -1.97 12.66
C GLY A 58 0.77 -2.85 11.65
N ASP A 59 1.80 -2.32 10.99
CA ASP A 59 2.67 -3.09 10.06
C ASP A 59 3.31 -4.29 10.78
N ALA A 60 3.87 -4.05 11.97
CA ALA A 60 4.49 -5.13 12.75
C ALA A 60 3.48 -6.13 13.35
N ALA A 61 2.24 -5.69 13.64
CA ALA A 61 1.19 -6.54 14.19
C ALA A 61 0.71 -7.61 13.20
N GLU A 62 0.95 -7.44 11.90
CA GLU A 62 0.60 -8.42 10.89
C GLU A 62 1.40 -9.73 11.00
N SER A 63 2.61 -9.68 11.57
CA SER A 63 3.39 -10.88 11.88
C SER A 63 2.83 -11.72 13.05
N LEU A 64 1.71 -11.29 13.67
CA LEU A 64 1.12 -11.86 14.88
C LEU A 64 -0.03 -12.86 14.60
N PRO A 65 0.28 -13.97 13.93
CA PRO A 65 -0.05 -15.22 14.64
C PRO A 65 1.20 -16.01 15.04
N LEU A 66 2.39 -15.61 14.56
CA LEU A 66 3.64 -16.36 14.74
C LEU A 66 4.65 -15.70 15.68
N ARG A 67 4.36 -14.51 16.23
CA ARG A 67 5.28 -13.76 17.10
C ARG A 67 4.57 -13.09 18.27
N THR A 68 5.34 -12.78 19.31
CA THR A 68 4.90 -12.08 20.53
C THR A 68 4.56 -10.61 20.25
N TYR A 69 3.59 -10.04 20.97
CA TYR A 69 3.19 -8.61 20.93
C TYR A 69 4.35 -7.61 21.08
N TYR A 70 5.48 -8.07 21.65
CA TYR A 70 6.75 -7.35 21.75
C TYR A 70 7.14 -6.61 20.48
N ILE A 71 7.11 -7.26 19.31
CA ILE A 71 7.65 -6.66 18.06
C ILE A 71 6.77 -5.48 17.62
N ALA A 72 5.45 -5.64 17.67
CA ALA A 72 4.51 -4.58 17.33
C ALA A 72 4.61 -3.39 18.28
N HIS A 73 4.71 -3.66 19.59
CA HIS A 73 4.91 -2.62 20.58
C HIS A 73 6.25 -1.90 20.44
N GLN A 74 7.32 -2.62 20.09
CA GLN A 74 8.64 -2.02 19.92
C GLN A 74 8.69 -1.14 18.68
N ALA A 75 8.09 -1.59 17.56
CA ALA A 75 7.99 -0.80 16.33
C ALA A 75 7.20 0.50 16.56
N ALA A 76 6.06 0.41 17.25
CA ALA A 76 5.26 1.58 17.60
C ALA A 76 6.02 2.57 18.51
N LEU A 77 6.69 2.07 19.56
CA LEU A 77 7.47 2.94 20.45
C LEU A 77 8.65 3.59 19.74
N ASN A 78 9.33 2.89 18.82
CA ASN A 78 10.45 3.45 18.09
C ASN A 78 10.03 4.72 17.32
N GLU A 79 8.90 4.67 16.62
CA GLU A 79 8.38 5.82 15.87
C GLU A 79 7.86 6.93 16.80
N ILE A 80 7.19 6.58 17.90
CA ILE A 80 6.73 7.57 18.89
C ILE A 80 7.94 8.33 19.49
N TYR A 81 9.00 7.60 19.87
CA TYR A 81 10.21 8.20 20.42
C TYR A 81 10.98 9.01 19.38
N HIS A 82 11.03 8.55 18.13
CA HIS A 82 11.66 9.32 17.05
C HIS A 82 10.99 10.69 16.86
N ASN A 83 9.66 10.75 16.97
CA ASN A 83 8.89 12.00 16.81
C ASN A 83 8.90 12.89 18.05
N LEU A 84 8.89 12.33 19.26
CA LEU A 84 8.81 13.10 20.52
C LEU A 84 10.17 13.40 21.14
N PHE A 85 11.13 12.50 21.00
CA PHE A 85 12.42 12.51 21.70
C PHE A 85 13.57 12.08 20.77
N PRO A 86 13.83 12.84 19.69
CA PRO A 86 14.85 12.46 18.72
C PRO A 86 16.22 12.28 19.39
N GLY A 87 16.88 11.15 19.10
CA GLY A 87 18.20 10.81 19.66
C GLY A 87 18.17 10.15 21.04
N THR A 88 17.00 9.88 21.61
CA THR A 88 16.87 9.11 22.86
C THR A 88 16.72 7.61 22.59
N ALA A 89 17.28 6.78 23.48
CA ALA A 89 17.14 5.34 23.39
C ALA A 89 15.71 4.92 23.76
N VAL A 90 15.15 3.98 22.99
CA VAL A 90 13.78 3.49 23.17
C VAL A 90 13.78 2.39 24.25
N PRO A 91 12.86 2.42 25.24
CA PRO A 91 12.73 1.36 26.22
C PRO A 91 12.30 0.02 25.61
N THR A 92 12.65 -1.08 26.28
CA THR A 92 12.16 -2.43 25.93
C THR A 92 10.71 -2.61 26.38
N VAL A 93 9.90 -3.22 25.52
CA VAL A 93 8.45 -3.40 25.75
C VAL A 93 8.08 -4.78 26.32
N PRO A 94 7.10 -4.93 27.24
CA PRO A 94 6.46 -6.21 27.57
C PRO A 94 5.70 -6.86 26.41
N SER A 95 5.47 -8.18 26.54
CA SER A 95 4.88 -9.05 25.52
C SER A 95 3.35 -9.23 25.64
N GLY A 96 2.62 -8.31 26.28
CA GLY A 96 1.17 -8.37 26.42
C GLY A 96 0.42 -7.73 25.25
N ALA A 97 -0.86 -8.07 25.04
CA ALA A 97 -1.70 -7.48 23.98
C ALA A 97 -1.98 -5.98 24.16
N SER A 98 -1.92 -5.51 25.40
CA SER A 98 -1.93 -4.10 25.74
C SER A 98 -0.76 -3.81 26.68
N ALA A 99 -0.09 -2.69 26.45
CA ALA A 99 1.04 -2.25 27.24
C ALA A 99 0.97 -0.74 27.48
N THR A 100 1.32 -0.32 28.69
CA THR A 100 1.40 1.10 29.07
C THR A 100 2.81 1.46 29.49
N TYR A 101 3.33 2.55 28.96
CA TYR A 101 4.66 3.09 29.23
C TYR A 101 4.55 4.51 29.75
N THR A 102 5.38 4.86 30.72
CA THR A 102 5.47 6.23 31.22
C THR A 102 6.91 6.70 31.09
N ALA A 103 7.09 7.88 30.50
CA ALA A 103 8.38 8.52 30.34
C ALA A 103 8.33 9.94 30.90
N THR A 104 9.40 10.40 31.52
CA THR A 104 9.52 11.78 32.01
C THR A 104 10.57 12.50 31.20
N ALA A 105 10.20 13.63 30.61
CA ALA A 105 11.10 14.54 29.92
C ALA A 105 11.06 15.92 30.62
N PHE A 106 11.92 16.84 30.19
CA PHE A 106 11.92 18.20 30.73
C PHE A 106 10.57 18.91 30.52
N SER A 107 9.86 18.58 29.43
CA SER A 107 8.55 19.15 29.08
C SER A 107 7.39 18.64 29.94
N GLY A 108 7.55 17.52 30.65
CA GLY A 108 6.49 16.91 31.44
C GLY A 108 6.52 15.38 31.45
N THR A 109 5.46 14.79 32.01
CA THR A 109 5.26 13.33 32.03
C THR A 109 4.47 12.90 30.81
N TYR A 110 4.96 11.90 30.08
CA TYR A 110 4.29 11.27 28.95
C TYR A 110 3.82 9.88 29.33
N GLN A 111 2.68 9.45 28.79
CA GLN A 111 2.19 8.09 28.91
C GLN A 111 1.73 7.55 27.55
N PHE A 112 2.31 6.44 27.13
CA PHE A 112 2.00 5.73 25.89
C PHE A 112 1.18 4.50 26.24
N VAL A 113 -0.02 4.37 25.68
CA VAL A 113 -0.84 3.17 25.78
C VAL A 113 -0.92 2.55 24.39
N LEU A 114 -0.39 1.34 24.26
CA LEU A 114 -0.31 0.58 23.02
C LEU A 114 -1.20 -0.65 23.15
N THR A 115 -2.06 -0.89 22.16
CA THR A 115 -2.97 -2.04 22.18
C THR A 115 -3.04 -2.65 20.79
N ALA A 116 -2.77 -3.95 20.70
CA ALA A 116 -2.98 -4.76 19.50
C ALA A 116 -4.24 -5.62 19.70
N ASP A 117 -5.27 -5.36 18.91
CA ASP A 117 -6.47 -6.20 18.83
C ASP A 117 -6.34 -7.13 17.61
N ILE A 118 -5.81 -8.33 17.87
CA ILE A 118 -5.57 -9.38 16.85
C ILE A 118 -6.51 -10.58 16.99
N SER A 119 -7.42 -10.53 17.97
CA SER A 119 -8.47 -11.54 18.21
C SER A 119 -9.80 -11.16 17.55
N ASN A 120 -9.82 -10.03 16.86
CA ASN A 120 -11.01 -9.48 16.26
C ASN A 120 -11.43 -10.31 15.05
N VAL A 121 -12.71 -10.67 15.01
CA VAL A 121 -13.28 -11.44 13.89
C VAL A 121 -13.53 -10.59 12.64
N SER A 122 -13.44 -9.27 12.73
CA SER A 122 -13.65 -8.37 11.60
C SER A 122 -12.33 -7.89 11.00
N GLN A 123 -11.44 -7.29 11.80
CA GLN A 123 -10.16 -6.71 11.33
C GLN A 123 -9.14 -6.63 12.48
N ASP A 124 -7.89 -7.01 12.22
CA ASP A 124 -6.80 -6.81 13.17
C ASP A 124 -6.43 -5.32 13.22
N THR A 125 -6.37 -4.73 14.42
CA THR A 125 -6.12 -3.29 14.58
C THR A 125 -5.07 -3.00 15.63
N TYR A 126 -4.37 -1.89 15.44
CA TYR A 126 -3.36 -1.40 16.37
C TYR A 126 -3.69 0.02 16.81
N LEU A 127 -3.81 0.24 18.11
CA LEU A 127 -4.13 1.52 18.72
C LEU A 127 -2.89 2.06 19.46
N ALA A 128 -2.47 3.28 19.10
CA ALA A 128 -1.50 4.05 19.86
C ALA A 128 -2.17 5.27 20.48
N VAL A 129 -2.05 5.40 21.81
CA VAL A 129 -2.52 6.57 22.56
C VAL A 129 -1.31 7.22 23.22
N VAL A 130 -1.11 8.51 22.94
CA VAL A 130 -0.05 9.31 23.51
C VAL A 130 -0.67 10.37 24.41
N ASN A 131 -0.35 10.33 25.70
CA ASN A 131 -0.75 11.33 26.68
C ASN A 131 0.45 12.15 27.13
N HIS A 132 0.24 13.43 27.41
CA HIS A 132 1.26 14.32 27.95
C HIS A 132 0.66 15.26 29.00
N ALA A 133 1.31 15.36 30.16
CA ALA A 133 1.02 16.34 31.19
C ALA A 133 1.84 17.60 30.90
N TYR A 134 1.25 18.54 30.15
CA TYR A 134 1.92 19.77 29.75
C TYR A 134 1.87 20.80 30.88
N ASN A 135 3.03 21.24 31.36
CA ASN A 135 3.14 22.26 32.41
C ASN A 135 2.87 23.67 31.87
N PHE A 136 2.05 24.44 32.58
CA PHE A 136 1.89 25.86 32.28
C PHE A 136 3.16 26.63 32.65
N TYR A 137 3.71 27.42 31.73
CA TYR A 137 4.92 28.22 32.00
C TYR A 137 4.56 29.62 32.49
N ALA A 138 3.56 30.26 31.89
CA ALA A 138 3.29 31.68 32.12
C ALA A 138 1.85 31.95 32.61
N ALA A 139 0.87 31.11 32.28
CA ALA A 139 -0.52 31.25 32.70
C ALA A 139 -0.71 31.22 34.24
N GLN A 140 0.23 30.62 34.97
CA GLN A 140 0.24 30.65 36.45
C GLN A 140 0.34 32.07 37.01
N ALA A 141 1.07 32.97 36.33
CA ALA A 141 1.30 34.34 36.77
C ALA A 141 0.02 35.21 36.75
N ILE A 142 -1.00 34.79 35.99
CA ILE A 142 -2.29 35.48 35.86
C ILE A 142 -3.44 34.72 36.54
N GLY A 143 -3.12 33.76 37.41
CA GLY A 143 -4.09 33.11 38.28
C GLY A 143 -4.88 31.96 37.66
N PHE A 144 -4.42 31.39 36.52
CA PHE A 144 -4.93 30.08 36.11
C PHE A 144 -4.53 29.07 37.20
N GLY A 145 -5.54 28.62 37.95
CA GLY A 145 -5.37 27.79 39.14
C GLY A 145 -4.74 26.43 38.85
N SER A 146 -4.44 25.70 39.94
CA SER A 146 -3.80 24.38 39.96
C SER A 146 -4.65 23.31 39.26
N SER A 147 -4.62 23.31 37.93
CA SER A 147 -4.98 22.13 37.14
C SER A 147 -3.99 21.01 37.49
N THR A 148 -4.51 19.81 37.66
CA THR A 148 -3.68 18.63 37.91
C THR A 148 -3.89 17.67 36.76
N CYS A 149 -2.80 17.12 36.26
CA CYS A 149 -2.84 16.03 35.29
C CYS A 149 -2.20 14.80 35.93
N THR A 150 -2.94 13.69 35.99
CA THR A 150 -2.40 12.43 36.50
C THR A 150 -2.24 11.47 35.33
N LEU A 151 -0.99 11.05 35.08
CA LEU A 151 -0.65 10.06 34.06
C LEU A 151 0.13 8.93 34.74
N GLY A 152 -0.38 7.70 34.59
CA GLY A 152 0.13 6.56 35.35
C GLY A 152 0.01 6.78 36.86
N ALA A 153 1.11 6.60 37.58
CA ALA A 153 1.19 6.86 39.03
C ALA A 153 1.71 8.28 39.36
N THR A 154 1.88 9.15 38.37
CA THR A 154 2.46 10.49 38.54
C THR A 154 1.40 11.56 38.40
N THR A 155 1.21 12.37 39.45
CA THR A 155 0.36 13.57 39.42
C THR A 155 1.23 14.80 39.23
N THR A 156 1.04 15.51 38.11
CA THR A 156 1.69 16.78 37.83
C THR A 156 0.74 17.92 38.18
N THR A 157 1.16 18.75 39.14
CA THR A 157 0.46 19.99 39.49
C THR A 157 0.75 21.06 38.44
N THR A 158 -0.20 21.97 38.22
CA THR A 158 -0.08 23.07 37.24
C THR A 158 0.10 22.59 35.80
N ALA A 159 -0.65 21.56 35.42
CA ALA A 159 -0.55 20.94 34.10
C ALA A 159 -1.91 20.63 33.47
N VAL A 160 -1.95 20.67 32.14
CA VAL A 160 -3.08 20.21 31.33
C VAL A 160 -2.78 18.84 30.73
N CYS A 161 -3.74 17.92 30.79
CA CYS A 161 -3.62 16.64 30.11
C CYS A 161 -3.95 16.80 28.62
N LEU A 162 -2.94 16.57 27.78
CA LEU A 162 -3.10 16.45 26.35
C LEU A 162 -3.12 14.97 25.98
N GLN A 163 -3.98 14.60 25.04
CA GLN A 163 -4.09 13.24 24.54
C GLN A 163 -4.21 13.24 23.03
N ALA A 164 -3.45 12.40 22.36
CA ALA A 164 -3.63 12.02 20.96
C ALA A 164 -3.90 10.50 20.89
N ARG A 165 -4.76 10.11 19.96
CA ARG A 165 -5.09 8.71 19.69
C ARG A 165 -5.01 8.50 18.19
N ALA A 166 -4.44 7.38 17.78
CA ALA A 166 -4.37 6.98 16.39
C ALA A 166 -4.61 5.47 16.31
N LYS A 167 -5.44 5.05 15.36
CA LYS A 167 -5.75 3.65 15.13
C LYS A 167 -5.35 3.28 13.70
N ALA A 168 -4.54 2.25 13.56
CA ALA A 168 -4.18 1.66 12.28
C ALA A 168 -4.83 0.29 12.13
N LEU A 169 -5.19 -0.06 10.91
CA LEU A 169 -5.41 -1.45 10.53
C LEU A 169 -4.04 -2.13 10.44
N ALA A 170 -3.93 -3.35 10.95
CA ALA A 170 -2.75 -4.18 10.68
C ALA A 170 -2.83 -4.60 9.22
N ALA A 171 -2.18 -3.85 8.33
CA ALA A 171 -2.49 -3.94 6.90
C ALA A 171 -1.31 -3.58 6.00
N THR A 172 -0.08 -3.97 6.34
CA THR A 172 1.01 -3.92 5.34
C THR A 172 1.07 -5.25 4.62
N TYR A 173 -0.04 -5.61 3.97
CA TYR A 173 -0.26 -6.92 3.35
C TYR A 173 0.93 -7.35 2.51
N PRO A 174 1.86 -8.14 3.07
CA PRO A 174 3.14 -8.40 2.47
C PRO A 174 3.01 -9.61 1.57
N PHE A 175 1.83 -9.80 1.00
CA PHE A 175 1.49 -10.94 0.18
C PHE A 175 1.85 -10.59 -1.25
N ALA A 176 2.57 -11.49 -1.91
CA ALA A 176 2.79 -11.42 -3.35
C ALA A 176 1.47 -11.64 -4.11
N LEU A 177 0.52 -12.36 -3.51
CA LEU A 177 -0.80 -12.60 -4.08
C LEU A 177 -1.90 -12.25 -3.08
N ILE A 178 -2.84 -11.39 -3.47
CA ILE A 178 -4.03 -11.02 -2.69
C ILE A 178 -5.27 -11.26 -3.54
N LEU A 179 -6.20 -12.06 -3.02
CA LEU A 179 -7.46 -12.38 -3.68
C LEU A 179 -8.64 -11.92 -2.83
N LEU A 180 -9.50 -11.09 -3.41
CA LEU A 180 -10.41 -10.25 -2.63
C LEU A 180 -11.87 -10.66 -2.69
N ASN A 181 -12.26 -11.59 -3.57
CA ASN A 181 -13.64 -12.03 -3.64
C ASN A 181 -14.10 -12.48 -2.27
N ASP A 182 -15.22 -11.93 -1.83
CA ASP A 182 -15.82 -12.20 -0.53
C ASP A 182 -17.33 -12.49 -0.60
N GLN A 183 -17.86 -12.63 -1.83
CA GLN A 183 -19.29 -12.59 -2.12
C GLN A 183 -19.93 -13.97 -2.28
N ASN A 184 -19.15 -15.02 -2.57
CA ASN A 184 -19.69 -16.36 -2.78
C ASN A 184 -18.81 -17.46 -2.18
N LEU A 185 -19.31 -18.10 -1.12
CA LEU A 185 -18.62 -19.17 -0.39
C LEU A 185 -18.51 -20.50 -1.17
N ASN A 186 -19.07 -20.59 -2.37
CA ASN A 186 -19.04 -21.82 -3.19
C ASN A 186 -17.94 -21.82 -4.25
N TYR A 187 -17.22 -20.71 -4.42
CA TYR A 187 -16.14 -20.59 -5.39
C TYR A 187 -14.83 -20.31 -4.69
N GLU A 188 -13.78 -20.96 -5.13
CA GLU A 188 -12.43 -20.67 -4.70
C GLU A 188 -11.93 -19.41 -5.41
N ASN A 189 -11.24 -18.57 -4.66
CA ASN A 189 -10.60 -17.37 -5.20
C ASN A 189 -9.36 -17.73 -6.01
N LEU A 190 -8.67 -18.82 -5.66
CA LEU A 190 -7.63 -19.42 -6.48
C LEU A 190 -8.08 -20.79 -6.98
N SER A 191 -8.02 -21.00 -8.29
CA SER A 191 -8.24 -22.31 -8.92
C SER A 191 -7.08 -22.67 -9.84
N MET A 192 -6.48 -23.85 -9.63
CA MET A 192 -5.42 -24.39 -10.50
C MET A 192 -5.88 -25.68 -11.19
N ASN A 193 -6.28 -25.57 -12.46
CA ASN A 193 -6.93 -26.65 -13.21
C ASN A 193 -6.02 -27.35 -14.25
N GLY A 194 -4.73 -26.99 -14.28
CA GLY A 194 -3.75 -27.57 -15.21
C GLY A 194 -3.04 -28.83 -14.67
N SER A 195 -2.58 -29.73 -15.55
CA SER A 195 -1.86 -30.96 -15.14
C SER A 195 -0.54 -30.71 -14.41
N ASN A 196 0.07 -29.52 -14.55
CA ASN A 196 1.32 -29.14 -13.86
C ASN A 196 1.45 -27.60 -13.71
N ALA A 197 0.35 -26.88 -13.48
CA ALA A 197 0.44 -25.44 -13.24
C ALA A 197 1.27 -25.17 -11.97
N LYS A 198 2.21 -24.22 -12.02
CA LYS A 198 3.05 -23.87 -10.87
C LYS A 198 2.89 -22.40 -10.51
N LEU A 199 2.67 -22.13 -9.23
CA LEU A 199 2.80 -20.80 -8.64
C LEU A 199 3.99 -20.84 -7.70
N ILE A 200 5.05 -20.11 -8.04
CA ILE A 200 6.27 -20.00 -7.24
C ILE A 200 6.30 -18.58 -6.68
N LEU A 201 6.36 -18.47 -5.36
CA LEU A 201 6.42 -17.21 -4.64
C LEU A 201 7.74 -17.18 -3.88
N HIS A 202 8.67 -16.33 -4.34
CA HIS A 202 9.96 -16.11 -3.71
C HIS A 202 9.84 -15.07 -2.60
N ASP A 203 10.49 -15.35 -1.48
CA ASP A 203 10.51 -14.44 -0.35
C ASP A 203 11.29 -13.14 -0.66
N GLY A 204 10.87 -12.06 -0.01
CA GLY A 204 11.72 -10.88 0.21
C GLY A 204 12.17 -10.80 1.67
N GLY A 205 12.44 -11.95 2.30
CA GLY A 205 12.59 -12.09 3.74
C GLY A 205 11.29 -12.54 4.43
N THR A 206 10.80 -11.81 5.45
CA THR A 206 9.64 -12.28 6.25
C THR A 206 8.27 -12.09 5.59
N LYS A 207 8.25 -11.89 4.27
CA LYS A 207 7.18 -11.29 3.47
C LYS A 207 7.18 -11.97 2.09
N GLY A 208 6.02 -12.14 1.45
CA GLY A 208 5.88 -12.76 0.12
C GLY A 208 4.87 -13.90 -0.01
N GLY A 209 3.99 -14.11 0.98
CA GLY A 209 2.98 -15.17 0.96
C GLY A 209 1.79 -14.91 0.02
N ALA A 210 0.73 -15.70 0.17
CA ALA A 210 -0.52 -15.49 -0.55
C ALA A 210 -1.70 -15.39 0.43
N PHE A 211 -2.61 -14.46 0.17
CA PHE A 211 -3.82 -14.24 0.95
C PHE A 211 -5.06 -14.31 0.07
N SER A 212 -6.13 -14.88 0.61
CA SER A 212 -7.44 -14.91 -0.01
C SER A 212 -8.55 -14.62 0.98
N ASN A 213 -9.54 -13.80 0.58
CA ASN A 213 -10.76 -13.54 1.33
C ASN A 213 -11.71 -14.74 1.40
N GLU A 214 -11.61 -15.71 0.48
CA GLU A 214 -12.25 -17.04 0.54
C GLU A 214 -11.19 -18.14 0.31
N SER A 215 -11.55 -19.31 -0.24
CA SER A 215 -10.67 -20.48 -0.37
C SER A 215 -9.66 -20.41 -1.50
N MET A 216 -8.62 -21.24 -1.38
CA MET A 216 -7.63 -21.49 -2.43
C MET A 216 -7.53 -22.99 -2.71
N ASN A 217 -7.64 -23.39 -3.98
CA ASN A 217 -7.58 -24.79 -4.40
C ASN A 217 -6.49 -24.99 -5.46
N ALA A 218 -5.44 -25.72 -5.10
CA ALA A 218 -4.34 -26.05 -6.00
C ALA A 218 -4.69 -27.15 -7.00
N GLY A 219 -5.85 -27.82 -6.89
CA GLY A 219 -6.31 -28.83 -7.84
C GLY A 219 -5.21 -29.83 -8.22
N ASN A 220 -4.84 -29.85 -9.51
CA ASN A 220 -3.76 -30.68 -10.06
C ASN A 220 -2.41 -29.94 -10.22
N GLY A 221 -2.35 -28.67 -9.81
CA GLY A 221 -1.14 -27.84 -9.83
C GLY A 221 -0.32 -27.95 -8.56
N SER A 222 0.66 -27.06 -8.42
CA SER A 222 1.51 -26.97 -7.23
C SER A 222 1.82 -25.52 -6.89
N ILE A 223 1.74 -25.19 -5.60
CA ILE A 223 2.18 -23.91 -5.07
C ILE A 223 3.49 -24.14 -4.33
N TYR A 224 4.51 -23.39 -4.72
CA TYR A 224 5.83 -23.40 -4.11
C TYR A 224 6.06 -22.05 -3.46
N PHE A 225 6.41 -22.09 -2.18
CA PHE A 225 7.08 -20.97 -1.54
C PHE A 225 8.57 -21.27 -1.61
N ASN A 226 9.40 -20.25 -1.83
CA ASN A 226 10.84 -20.38 -1.69
C ASN A 226 11.30 -19.72 -0.38
N PRO A 227 11.08 -20.38 0.79
CA PRO A 227 11.50 -19.86 2.07
C PRO A 227 12.95 -20.26 2.33
N CYS A 228 13.87 -19.32 2.23
CA CYS A 228 15.08 -19.44 3.03
C CYS A 228 14.83 -18.68 4.35
N GLY A 229 13.78 -19.11 5.08
CA GLY A 229 13.27 -18.44 6.29
C GLY A 229 11.92 -18.98 6.77
N THR A 230 11.28 -18.32 7.75
CA THR A 230 9.96 -18.68 8.29
C THR A 230 8.80 -18.06 7.50
N SER A 231 8.91 -17.93 6.17
CA SER A 231 8.08 -16.96 5.44
C SER A 231 7.69 -17.41 4.04
N GLY A 232 6.36 -17.47 3.84
CA GLY A 232 5.71 -17.95 2.64
C GLY A 232 4.42 -18.69 3.00
N ASP A 233 3.47 -17.99 3.61
CA ASP A 233 2.26 -18.62 4.14
C ASP A 233 1.09 -18.44 3.15
N LEU A 234 0.36 -19.53 2.91
CA LEU A 234 -0.99 -19.50 2.32
C LEU A 234 -1.99 -19.16 3.43
N TRP A 235 -2.76 -18.11 3.24
CA TRP A 235 -3.83 -17.72 4.15
C TRP A 235 -5.14 -17.57 3.38
N ALA A 236 -6.17 -18.32 3.79
CA ALA A 236 -7.53 -18.17 3.29
C ALA A 236 -8.46 -17.79 4.44
N ALA A 237 -9.18 -16.67 4.35
CA ALA A 237 -10.06 -16.22 5.42
C ALA A 237 -11.26 -17.16 5.63
N ASN A 238 -11.62 -17.96 4.63
CA ASN A 238 -12.63 -19.01 4.77
C ASN A 238 -12.34 -20.11 3.75
N GLU A 239 -12.63 -21.36 4.10
CA GLU A 239 -12.51 -22.48 3.16
C GLU A 239 -13.89 -22.84 2.59
N SER A 240 -14.09 -22.66 1.28
CA SER A 240 -15.26 -23.21 0.60
C SER A 240 -15.34 -24.72 0.79
N GLY A 241 -16.56 -25.27 0.74
CA GLY A 241 -16.77 -26.72 0.85
C GLY A 241 -15.97 -27.53 -0.16
N SER A 242 -15.70 -26.98 -1.34
CA SER A 242 -14.89 -27.60 -2.40
C SER A 242 -13.37 -27.48 -2.19
N GLY A 243 -12.87 -26.41 -1.55
CA GLY A 243 -11.44 -26.18 -1.29
C GLY A 243 -10.86 -27.02 -0.15
N SER A 244 -11.69 -27.42 0.82
CA SER A 244 -11.28 -28.19 2.01
C SER A 244 -10.63 -29.56 1.71
N SER A 245 -10.89 -30.14 0.55
CA SER A 245 -10.41 -31.49 0.17
C SER A 245 -9.04 -31.47 -0.53
N ASN A 246 -8.57 -30.31 -1.01
CA ASN A 246 -7.33 -30.15 -1.77
C ASN A 246 -6.54 -28.92 -1.28
N ILE A 247 -6.42 -28.78 0.05
CA ILE A 247 -5.52 -27.80 0.65
C ILE A 247 -4.12 -28.06 0.07
N PRO A 248 -3.48 -27.08 -0.58
CA PRO A 248 -2.16 -27.27 -1.15
C PRO A 248 -1.24 -27.78 -0.04
N SER A 249 -0.67 -28.98 -0.21
CA SER A 249 0.48 -29.34 0.63
C SER A 249 1.51 -28.23 0.43
N HIS A 250 2.10 -27.70 1.50
CA HIS A 250 3.28 -26.83 1.38
C HIS A 250 4.39 -27.67 0.73
N SER A 251 4.38 -27.69 -0.60
CA SER A 251 5.24 -28.54 -1.40
C SER A 251 6.63 -27.97 -1.26
N TRP A 252 7.47 -28.70 -0.53
CA TRP A 252 8.93 -28.75 -0.61
C TRP A 252 9.54 -27.56 -1.36
N GLY A 253 10.25 -26.69 -0.64
CA GLY A 253 11.02 -25.59 -1.24
C GLY A 253 11.71 -26.08 -2.52
N HIS A 254 11.59 -25.29 -3.58
CA HIS A 254 11.94 -25.73 -4.92
C HIS A 254 13.37 -26.31 -5.00
N TYR A 255 13.50 -27.64 -5.10
CA TYR A 255 14.75 -28.33 -5.41
C TYR A 255 14.89 -28.37 -6.93
N GLY A 256 15.63 -27.42 -7.50
CA GLY A 256 15.75 -27.35 -8.97
C GLY A 256 16.95 -26.59 -9.52
N ASP A 257 17.25 -25.39 -9.04
CA ASP A 257 18.30 -24.56 -9.66
C ASP A 257 19.59 -24.52 -8.85
N ILE A 258 20.39 -25.59 -8.96
CA ILE A 258 21.78 -25.57 -8.52
C ILE A 258 22.53 -24.51 -9.34
N GLY A 259 22.78 -23.35 -8.72
CA GLY A 259 23.63 -22.28 -9.26
C GLY A 259 22.99 -20.91 -9.41
N VAL A 260 21.67 -20.77 -9.25
CA VAL A 260 20.97 -19.47 -9.31
C VAL A 260 20.39 -19.07 -7.96
N TYR A 261 19.92 -20.03 -7.14
CA TYR A 261 19.30 -19.74 -5.84
C TYR A 261 19.86 -20.62 -4.70
N PRO A 262 19.96 -20.09 -3.47
CA PRO A 262 20.45 -20.85 -2.32
C PRO A 262 19.49 -21.97 -1.92
N VAL A 263 20.03 -23.15 -1.63
CA VAL A 263 19.27 -24.33 -1.18
C VAL A 263 18.85 -24.14 0.29
N CYS A 264 17.54 -24.17 0.56
CA CYS A 264 17.03 -24.04 1.92
C CYS A 264 17.06 -25.41 2.63
N THR A 265 17.74 -25.48 3.79
CA THR A 265 18.09 -26.76 4.48
C THR A 265 17.21 -27.09 5.69
N VAL A 266 16.22 -26.27 6.02
CA VAL A 266 15.37 -26.45 7.20
C VAL A 266 13.88 -26.47 6.85
N ASN A 267 13.19 -27.52 7.30
CA ASN A 267 11.76 -27.72 7.14
C ASN A 267 11.01 -27.00 8.28
N THR A 268 10.61 -25.74 8.10
CA THR A 268 9.85 -25.02 9.13
C THR A 268 8.34 -25.15 8.88
N LEU A 269 7.75 -26.20 9.44
CA LEU A 269 6.30 -26.41 9.55
C LEU A 269 5.71 -25.52 10.65
N TYR A 270 5.57 -24.22 10.39
CA TYR A 270 4.89 -23.31 11.31
C TYR A 270 4.02 -22.31 10.54
N THR A 271 3.09 -22.79 9.74
CA THR A 271 2.00 -21.94 9.25
C THR A 271 0.92 -21.89 10.34
N PRO A 272 0.48 -20.71 10.79
CA PRO A 272 -0.70 -20.62 11.60
C PRO A 272 -1.88 -20.93 10.68
N TYR A 273 -2.77 -21.79 11.16
CA TYR A 273 -4.03 -22.09 10.47
C TYR A 273 -4.74 -20.78 10.06
N PRO A 274 -5.39 -20.76 8.89
CA PRO A 274 -6.16 -19.61 8.46
C PRO A 274 -7.13 -19.15 9.56
N LYS A 275 -7.10 -17.86 9.92
CA LYS A 275 -8.18 -17.29 10.74
C LYS A 275 -9.43 -17.26 9.86
N SER A 276 -10.45 -18.05 10.22
CA SER A 276 -11.70 -18.23 9.47
C SER A 276 -12.60 -16.97 9.39
N SER A 277 -12.09 -15.79 9.69
CA SER A 277 -12.87 -14.57 9.88
C SER A 277 -12.21 -13.29 9.36
N VAL A 278 -10.87 -13.26 9.22
CA VAL A 278 -10.17 -12.01 8.84
C VAL A 278 -10.21 -11.85 7.33
N LYS A 279 -11.02 -10.91 6.84
CA LYS A 279 -11.07 -10.51 5.42
C LYS A 279 -10.30 -9.21 5.19
N ILE A 280 -9.54 -9.13 4.11
CA ILE A 280 -8.99 -7.88 3.59
C ILE A 280 -10.13 -7.07 2.97
N PRO A 281 -10.38 -5.84 3.44
CA PRO A 281 -11.39 -4.99 2.84
C PRO A 281 -10.98 -4.60 1.41
N PHE A 282 -11.97 -4.30 0.58
CA PHE A 282 -11.72 -3.86 -0.79
C PHE A 282 -10.83 -2.60 -0.80
N PRO A 283 -9.66 -2.63 -1.47
CA PRO A 283 -8.73 -1.51 -1.50
C PRO A 283 -9.24 -0.39 -2.40
N ASN A 284 -8.86 0.86 -2.07
CA ASN A 284 -9.36 2.07 -2.74
C ASN A 284 -8.25 2.93 -3.35
N TYR A 285 -7.24 2.33 -4.00
CA TYR A 285 -6.22 3.14 -4.68
C TYR A 285 -6.86 4.11 -5.68
N PRO A 286 -6.40 5.37 -5.71
CA PRO A 286 -6.95 6.36 -6.63
C PRO A 286 -6.58 6.01 -8.08
N GLU A 287 -7.50 6.29 -9.00
CA GLU A 287 -7.25 6.22 -10.45
C GLU A 287 -6.08 7.15 -10.82
N PRO A 288 -5.08 6.67 -11.59
CA PRO A 288 -3.96 7.50 -12.00
C PRO A 288 -4.44 8.60 -12.95
N PRO A 289 -4.09 9.88 -12.72
CA PRO A 289 -4.51 10.96 -13.62
C PRO A 289 -3.79 10.83 -14.97
N VAL A 290 -4.56 10.61 -16.04
CA VAL A 290 -4.00 10.56 -17.40
C VAL A 290 -3.52 11.93 -17.81
N THR A 291 -2.26 12.00 -18.25
CA THR A 291 -1.65 13.22 -18.80
C THR A 291 -1.17 12.91 -20.21
N GLY A 292 -1.77 13.56 -21.20
CA GLY A 292 -1.38 13.38 -22.60
C GLY A 292 -2.54 13.49 -23.59
N PRO A 293 -2.22 13.54 -24.90
CA PRO A 293 -3.21 13.57 -25.97
C PRO A 293 -3.93 12.23 -26.14
N THR A 294 -5.09 12.26 -26.81
CA THR A 294 -5.84 11.06 -27.19
C THR A 294 -5.44 10.59 -28.59
N TYR A 295 -5.00 9.33 -28.69
CA TYR A 295 -4.75 8.63 -29.93
C TYR A 295 -5.92 7.71 -30.26
N THR A 296 -6.57 7.96 -31.40
CA THR A 296 -7.78 7.25 -31.82
C THR A 296 -7.58 6.09 -32.80
N PRO A 297 -6.58 6.08 -33.70
CA PRO A 297 -6.40 4.97 -34.63
C PRO A 297 -6.06 3.65 -33.92
N ALA A 298 -6.47 2.53 -34.50
CA ALA A 298 -5.95 1.23 -34.10
C ALA A 298 -4.47 1.13 -34.49
N LEU A 299 -3.67 0.54 -33.60
CA LEU A 299 -2.25 0.32 -33.77
C LEU A 299 -1.98 -1.17 -33.97
N SER A 300 -1.36 -1.51 -35.10
CA SER A 300 -0.87 -2.87 -35.37
C SER A 300 0.65 -2.84 -35.50
N ALA A 301 1.35 -3.32 -34.48
CA ALA A 301 2.78 -3.54 -34.51
C ALA A 301 3.08 -4.88 -35.19
N SER A 302 3.78 -4.82 -36.34
CA SER A 302 4.12 -5.98 -37.14
C SER A 302 5.52 -5.80 -37.72
N GLY A 303 6.53 -6.24 -36.96
CA GLY A 303 7.94 -6.12 -37.28
C GLY A 303 8.51 -4.73 -37.02
N GLY A 304 9.74 -4.65 -36.49
CA GLY A 304 10.42 -3.39 -36.20
C GLY A 304 10.04 -2.77 -34.86
N THR A 305 10.51 -1.54 -34.61
CA THR A 305 10.40 -0.87 -33.31
C THR A 305 9.44 0.33 -33.35
N TYR A 306 8.49 0.34 -32.44
CA TYR A 306 7.47 1.37 -32.26
C TYR A 306 7.68 2.08 -30.92
N TYR A 307 7.57 3.40 -30.90
CA TYR A 307 7.76 4.23 -29.71
C TYR A 307 6.44 4.89 -29.35
N LEU A 308 5.90 4.58 -28.17
CA LEU A 308 4.62 5.06 -27.68
C LEU A 308 4.85 6.05 -26.56
N CYS A 309 4.14 7.17 -26.60
CA CYS A 309 4.15 8.18 -25.55
C CYS A 309 2.84 8.15 -24.73
N PRO A 310 2.87 8.56 -23.45
CA PRO A 310 1.71 8.47 -22.56
C PRO A 310 0.51 9.29 -23.05
N GLY A 311 -0.68 8.88 -22.64
CA GLY A 311 -1.95 9.47 -23.06
C GLY A 311 -3.08 8.45 -23.13
N THR A 312 -4.18 8.85 -23.77
CA THR A 312 -5.37 7.99 -23.93
C THR A 312 -5.36 7.32 -25.29
N TYR A 313 -5.57 6.00 -25.33
CA TYR A 313 -5.61 5.18 -26.54
C TYR A 313 -7.01 4.57 -26.68
N SER A 314 -7.78 5.05 -27.66
CA SER A 314 -9.14 4.55 -27.92
C SER A 314 -9.22 3.51 -29.04
N GLY A 315 -8.16 3.38 -29.84
CA GLY A 315 -7.97 2.25 -30.76
C GLY A 315 -7.36 1.04 -30.03
N SER A 316 -7.46 -0.14 -30.65
CA SER A 316 -6.79 -1.34 -30.14
C SER A 316 -5.29 -1.28 -30.45
N LEU A 317 -4.44 -1.68 -29.49
CA LEU A 317 -3.06 -2.04 -29.75
C LEU A 317 -3.00 -3.55 -29.97
N SER A 318 -2.67 -3.93 -31.20
CA SER A 318 -2.41 -5.29 -31.61
C SER A 318 -0.92 -5.46 -31.91
N GLU A 319 -0.28 -6.40 -31.25
CA GLU A 319 1.08 -6.84 -31.57
C GLU A 319 0.96 -8.27 -32.05
N SER A 320 1.56 -8.60 -33.20
CA SER A 320 1.30 -9.88 -33.86
C SER A 320 2.53 -10.62 -34.39
N SER A 321 3.75 -10.11 -34.24
CA SER A 321 4.94 -10.76 -34.80
C SER A 321 6.12 -10.82 -33.83
N GLY A 322 6.76 -11.99 -33.75
CA GLY A 322 7.92 -12.24 -32.86
C GLY A 322 9.09 -11.25 -33.00
N GLY A 323 9.19 -10.52 -34.12
CA GLY A 323 10.22 -9.52 -34.39
C GLY A 323 9.80 -8.07 -34.17
N SER A 324 8.64 -7.80 -33.60
CA SER A 324 8.22 -6.44 -33.28
C SER A 324 8.58 -6.06 -31.83
N THR A 325 8.92 -4.80 -31.61
CA THR A 325 9.21 -4.24 -30.29
C THR A 325 8.44 -2.94 -30.10
N VAL A 326 7.64 -2.86 -29.05
CA VAL A 326 6.92 -1.66 -28.65
C VAL A 326 7.57 -1.10 -27.38
N ILE A 327 8.12 0.11 -27.49
CA ILE A 327 8.80 0.82 -26.40
C ILE A 327 7.85 1.90 -25.89
N MET A 328 7.49 1.84 -24.62
CA MET A 328 6.56 2.77 -23.97
C MET A 328 7.35 3.75 -23.09
N TYR A 329 7.25 5.04 -23.37
CA TYR A 329 7.86 6.09 -22.57
C TYR A 329 7.20 6.23 -21.18
N PRO A 330 7.90 6.78 -20.18
CA PRO A 330 7.38 6.95 -18.82
C PRO A 330 6.10 7.80 -18.77
N GLY A 331 5.09 7.34 -18.02
CA GLY A 331 3.82 8.05 -17.84
C GLY A 331 2.60 7.13 -17.70
N VAL A 332 1.41 7.71 -17.87
CA VAL A 332 0.12 7.02 -17.74
C VAL A 332 -0.44 6.69 -19.12
N TYR A 333 -0.75 5.43 -19.37
CA TYR A 333 -1.38 4.94 -20.59
C TYR A 333 -2.77 4.46 -20.27
N ARG A 334 -3.79 5.18 -20.75
CA ARG A 334 -5.17 4.76 -20.58
C ARG A 334 -5.70 4.15 -21.85
N PHE A 335 -6.15 2.92 -21.75
CA PHE A 335 -6.71 2.16 -22.85
C PHE A 335 -8.23 2.07 -22.68
N THR A 336 -8.96 2.68 -23.62
CA THR A 336 -10.43 2.84 -23.51
C THR A 336 -11.22 2.03 -24.55
N SER A 337 -10.55 1.39 -25.50
CA SER A 337 -11.21 0.49 -26.46
C SER A 337 -11.71 -0.78 -25.78
N PRO A 338 -12.87 -1.37 -26.17
CA PRO A 338 -13.36 -2.62 -25.59
C PRO A 338 -12.34 -3.77 -25.60
N ILE A 339 -11.55 -3.87 -26.68
CA ILE A 339 -10.39 -4.76 -26.79
C ILE A 339 -9.18 -3.86 -26.99
N ALA A 340 -8.46 -3.55 -25.92
CA ALA A 340 -7.49 -2.47 -25.97
C ALA A 340 -6.06 -2.91 -26.20
N LEU A 341 -5.68 -4.11 -25.73
CA LEU A 341 -4.33 -4.63 -25.89
C LEU A 341 -4.36 -6.13 -26.18
N THR A 342 -4.01 -6.52 -27.40
CA THR A 342 -3.89 -7.93 -27.83
C THR A 342 -2.48 -8.21 -28.32
N LEU A 343 -1.76 -9.07 -27.63
CA LEU A 343 -0.38 -9.42 -27.94
C LEU A 343 -0.31 -10.90 -28.33
N THR A 344 0.17 -11.20 -29.54
CA THR A 344 0.33 -12.58 -30.02
C THR A 344 1.76 -12.95 -30.40
N GLY A 345 2.70 -11.99 -30.31
CA GLY A 345 4.14 -12.20 -30.42
C GLY A 345 4.94 -11.10 -29.71
N GLY A 346 6.14 -10.80 -30.21
CA GLY A 346 6.88 -9.56 -29.95
C GLY A 346 7.31 -9.24 -28.52
N THR A 347 7.81 -8.02 -28.35
CA THR A 347 8.25 -7.47 -27.06
C THR A 347 7.55 -6.15 -26.78
N LEU A 348 6.91 -6.01 -25.61
CA LEU A 348 6.38 -4.76 -25.09
C LEU A 348 7.20 -4.36 -23.86
N ARG A 349 7.90 -3.22 -23.90
CA ARG A 349 8.75 -2.81 -22.78
C ARG A 349 8.71 -1.32 -22.48
N GLY A 350 9.04 -0.96 -21.25
CA GLY A 350 9.29 0.42 -20.86
C GLY A 350 10.56 0.97 -21.53
N ALA A 351 10.59 2.28 -21.75
CA ALA A 351 11.78 2.98 -22.21
C ALA A 351 12.88 2.99 -21.15
N THR A 352 14.12 2.90 -21.61
CA THR A 352 15.34 3.03 -20.85
C THR A 352 16.06 4.31 -21.24
N ALA A 353 17.10 4.71 -20.51
CA ALA A 353 17.90 5.88 -20.86
C ALA A 353 18.51 5.79 -22.28
N ALA A 354 18.74 4.57 -22.81
CA ALA A 354 19.27 4.36 -24.15
C ALA A 354 18.24 4.59 -25.27
N ASP A 355 16.95 4.66 -24.93
CA ASP A 355 15.88 4.94 -25.88
C ASP A 355 15.67 6.46 -26.09
N TYR A 356 16.48 7.31 -25.47
CA TYR A 356 16.46 8.76 -25.67
C TYR A 356 17.71 9.24 -26.46
N PRO A 357 17.56 10.08 -27.49
CA PRO A 357 16.30 10.50 -28.11
C PRO A 357 15.69 9.40 -29.00
N ILE A 358 14.39 9.52 -29.32
CA ILE A 358 13.77 8.67 -30.35
C ILE A 358 14.60 8.77 -31.65
N PRO A 359 15.03 7.66 -32.26
CA PRO A 359 15.75 7.68 -33.53
C PRO A 359 14.90 8.32 -34.64
N GLY A 360 15.50 9.16 -35.48
CA GLY A 360 14.74 9.96 -36.47
C GLY A 360 13.95 9.16 -37.52
N ALA A 361 14.30 7.89 -37.76
CA ALA A 361 13.58 6.99 -38.68
C ALA A 361 12.57 6.06 -37.96
N ALA A 362 12.38 6.24 -36.64
CA ALA A 362 11.50 5.38 -35.85
C ALA A 362 10.02 5.78 -35.97
N ILE A 363 9.14 4.81 -35.72
CA ILE A 363 7.70 5.04 -35.69
C ILE A 363 7.32 5.57 -34.30
N ALA A 364 7.13 6.88 -34.17
CA ALA A 364 6.71 7.53 -32.93
C ALA A 364 5.20 7.77 -32.90
N ILE A 365 4.54 7.38 -31.82
CA ILE A 365 3.08 7.36 -31.68
C ILE A 365 2.68 8.17 -30.45
N ASN A 366 1.76 9.10 -30.67
CA ASN A 366 1.21 9.97 -29.62
C ASN A 366 2.27 10.83 -28.90
N CYS A 367 3.42 11.09 -29.52
CA CYS A 367 4.57 11.78 -28.88
C CYS A 367 4.59 13.30 -29.04
N THR A 368 3.57 13.90 -29.66
CA THR A 368 3.48 15.35 -29.84
C THR A 368 3.44 16.05 -28.47
N GLY A 369 4.42 16.91 -28.20
CA GLY A 369 4.52 17.64 -26.93
C GLY A 369 5.11 16.84 -25.78
N TYR A 370 5.50 15.57 -25.99
CA TYR A 370 6.22 14.78 -25.00
C TYR A 370 7.74 15.02 -25.12
N ASN A 371 8.46 15.13 -23.99
CA ASN A 371 9.92 15.25 -24.01
C ASN A 371 10.55 13.89 -24.33
N THR A 372 10.94 13.73 -25.60
CA THR A 372 11.62 12.53 -26.10
C THR A 372 13.12 12.74 -26.23
N THR A 373 13.69 13.86 -25.78
CA THR A 373 15.11 14.18 -26.01
C THR A 373 16.03 13.76 -24.86
N THR A 374 15.49 13.76 -23.64
CA THR A 374 16.26 13.51 -22.42
C THR A 374 15.50 12.58 -21.50
N ALA A 375 16.19 11.57 -20.97
CA ALA A 375 15.60 10.61 -20.05
C ALA A 375 15.28 11.29 -18.70
N PRO A 376 14.04 11.17 -18.19
CA PRO A 376 13.70 11.61 -16.84
C PRO A 376 14.35 10.68 -15.79
N ALA A 377 14.46 11.17 -14.55
CA ALA A 377 15.00 10.39 -13.43
C ALA A 377 14.12 9.17 -13.09
N ASP A 378 12.79 9.31 -13.25
CA ASP A 378 11.83 8.23 -13.09
C ASP A 378 11.38 7.74 -14.48
N LEU A 379 11.74 6.49 -14.79
CA LEU A 379 11.40 5.83 -16.04
C LEU A 379 10.14 4.96 -15.95
N GLY A 380 9.43 5.01 -14.81
CA GLY A 380 8.28 4.15 -14.58
C GLY A 380 7.04 4.56 -15.37
N LEU A 381 6.19 3.58 -15.63
CA LEU A 381 4.92 3.77 -16.32
C LEU A 381 3.80 2.99 -15.63
N ILE A 382 2.57 3.37 -15.93
CA ILE A 382 1.36 2.66 -15.50
C ILE A 382 0.41 2.49 -16.68
N ILE A 383 -0.15 1.30 -16.82
CA ILE A 383 -1.15 0.96 -17.83
C ILE A 383 -2.50 0.84 -17.12
N GLU A 384 -3.41 1.72 -17.50
CA GLU A 384 -4.80 1.72 -17.07
C GLU A 384 -5.67 1.03 -18.13
N LEU A 385 -6.41 0.01 -17.69
CA LEU A 385 -7.27 -0.81 -18.53
C LEU A 385 -8.71 -0.67 -18.06
N ARG A 386 -9.59 -0.24 -18.96
CA ARG A 386 -11.03 -0.17 -18.70
C ARG A 386 -11.76 -1.32 -19.37
N SER A 387 -12.52 -2.09 -18.59
CA SER A 387 -13.42 -3.08 -19.18
C SER A 387 -14.63 -2.43 -19.84
N ALA A 388 -15.07 -2.95 -20.98
CA ALA A 388 -16.33 -2.58 -21.61
C ALA A 388 -17.54 -3.29 -20.98
N ASP A 389 -17.34 -4.52 -20.49
CA ASP A 389 -18.36 -5.37 -19.88
C ASP A 389 -17.71 -6.39 -18.93
N CYS A 390 -18.46 -7.36 -18.41
CA CYS A 390 -17.94 -8.33 -17.46
C CYS A 390 -17.15 -9.48 -18.08
N THR A 391 -17.21 -9.67 -19.40
CA THR A 391 -16.74 -10.87 -20.11
C THR A 391 -15.62 -10.60 -21.11
N THR A 392 -15.46 -9.35 -21.53
CA THR A 392 -14.49 -8.95 -22.55
C THR A 392 -13.09 -8.84 -21.95
N ASN A 393 -12.16 -9.61 -22.53
CA ASN A 393 -10.74 -9.50 -22.21
C ASN A 393 -10.15 -8.27 -22.90
N THR A 394 -10.04 -7.16 -22.17
CA THR A 394 -9.44 -5.93 -22.68
C THR A 394 -7.91 -6.03 -22.79
N PHE A 395 -7.27 -6.86 -21.95
CA PHE A 395 -5.86 -7.22 -22.03
C PHE A 395 -5.70 -8.71 -22.30
N ARG A 396 -5.27 -9.03 -23.52
CA ARG A 396 -5.08 -10.40 -23.97
C ARG A 396 -3.65 -10.63 -24.44
N VAL A 397 -3.05 -11.68 -23.91
CA VAL A 397 -1.77 -12.20 -24.41
C VAL A 397 -2.02 -13.63 -24.88
N ALA A 398 -1.70 -13.94 -26.14
CA ALA A 398 -1.99 -15.23 -26.75
C ALA A 398 -0.96 -15.57 -27.84
N GLY A 399 0.09 -16.35 -27.53
CA GLY A 399 1.11 -16.65 -28.53
C GLY A 399 2.33 -17.39 -28.02
N GLY A 400 3.26 -17.71 -28.94
CA GLY A 400 4.42 -18.57 -28.70
C GLY A 400 5.68 -17.89 -28.15
N SER A 401 5.74 -16.55 -28.10
CA SER A 401 6.92 -15.80 -27.62
C SER A 401 6.62 -14.29 -27.44
N THR A 402 5.71 -13.93 -26.52
CA THR A 402 5.50 -12.53 -26.12
C THR A 402 6.30 -12.24 -24.86
N THR A 403 7.05 -11.13 -24.84
CA THR A 403 7.74 -10.64 -23.63
C THR A 403 7.17 -9.28 -23.22
N ILE A 404 6.76 -9.12 -21.97
CA ILE A 404 6.32 -7.83 -21.42
C ILE A 404 7.25 -7.41 -20.29
N THR A 405 7.81 -6.21 -20.33
CA THR A 405 8.73 -5.71 -19.30
C THR A 405 8.55 -4.25 -18.95
N PHE A 406 8.05 -3.96 -17.75
CA PHE A 406 7.83 -2.60 -17.26
C PHE A 406 8.56 -2.33 -15.96
N ARG A 407 8.81 -1.05 -15.70
CA ARG A 407 9.28 -0.57 -14.41
C ARG A 407 8.15 0.22 -13.75
N PRO A 408 7.79 -0.09 -12.50
CA PRO A 408 6.81 0.69 -11.76
C PRO A 408 7.41 2.04 -11.36
N SER A 409 6.53 3.03 -11.17
CA SER A 409 6.92 4.34 -10.66
C SER A 409 6.38 4.53 -9.22
N PRO A 410 7.20 5.04 -8.29
CA PRO A 410 6.73 5.45 -6.96
C PRO A 410 5.64 6.53 -7.02
N LYS A 411 5.61 7.34 -8.09
CA LYS A 411 4.56 8.35 -8.32
C LYS A 411 3.17 7.73 -8.47
N TYR A 412 3.10 6.49 -8.95
CA TYR A 412 1.87 5.74 -9.19
C TYR A 412 1.74 4.57 -8.21
N ASN A 413 2.21 4.74 -6.98
CA ASN A 413 2.19 3.72 -5.92
C ASN A 413 2.87 2.41 -6.33
N ASN A 414 3.84 2.44 -7.24
CA ASN A 414 4.45 1.25 -7.82
C ASN A 414 3.46 0.26 -8.48
N ILE A 415 2.32 0.75 -8.96
CA ILE A 415 1.34 -0.03 -9.74
C ILE A 415 1.74 0.05 -11.21
N SER A 416 1.92 -1.11 -11.85
CA SER A 416 2.24 -1.20 -13.28
C SER A 416 1.00 -1.40 -14.13
N PHE A 417 0.02 -2.15 -13.62
CA PHE A 417 -1.28 -2.34 -14.25
C PHE A 417 -2.38 -1.96 -13.28
N TYR A 418 -3.29 -1.10 -13.73
CA TYR A 418 -4.45 -0.67 -12.98
C TYR A 418 -5.71 -1.02 -13.79
N ILE A 419 -6.54 -1.90 -13.24
CA ILE A 419 -7.80 -2.29 -13.88
C ILE A 419 -8.92 -1.48 -13.26
N GLU A 420 -9.59 -0.67 -14.09
CA GLU A 420 -10.73 0.14 -13.67
C GLU A 420 -11.91 -0.76 -13.27
N LEU A 421 -12.66 -0.33 -12.25
CA LEU A 421 -13.88 -1.02 -11.84
C LEU A 421 -15.03 -0.69 -12.77
N LEU A 422 -15.83 -1.70 -13.12
CA LEU A 422 -17.04 -1.49 -13.92
C LEU A 422 -18.18 -0.87 -13.09
N GLY A 423 -18.19 -1.12 -11.78
CA GLY A 423 -19.16 -0.56 -10.84
C GLY A 423 -18.66 -0.56 -9.41
N PRO A 424 -19.40 0.05 -8.47
CA PRO A 424 -19.02 0.07 -7.06
C PRO A 424 -19.11 -1.32 -6.42
N TYR A 425 -18.30 -1.53 -5.38
CA TYR A 425 -18.46 -2.67 -4.47
C TYR A 425 -19.68 -2.45 -3.54
N PRO A 426 -20.47 -3.49 -3.18
CA PRO A 426 -20.35 -4.89 -3.58
C PRO A 426 -20.94 -5.19 -4.98
N GLY A 427 -20.43 -6.24 -5.63
CA GLY A 427 -20.95 -6.74 -6.92
C GLY A 427 -20.29 -6.14 -8.16
N LEU A 428 -19.51 -5.06 -8.04
CA LEU A 428 -18.53 -4.57 -9.02
C LEU A 428 -19.07 -4.35 -10.46
N GLY A 429 -20.39 -4.17 -10.60
CA GLY A 429 -21.06 -4.13 -11.91
C GLY A 429 -21.20 -5.49 -12.62
N CYS A 430 -20.73 -6.58 -12.00
CA CYS A 430 -20.67 -7.93 -12.57
C CYS A 430 -21.33 -9.01 -11.71
N SER A 431 -22.32 -8.63 -10.91
CA SER A 431 -23.03 -9.49 -9.96
C SER A 431 -23.77 -10.69 -10.58
N THR A 432 -24.02 -10.68 -11.89
CA THR A 432 -24.63 -11.81 -12.63
C THR A 432 -23.62 -12.77 -13.23
N SER A 433 -22.33 -12.41 -13.23
CA SER A 433 -21.23 -13.30 -13.63
C SER A 433 -20.74 -14.10 -12.42
N THR A 434 -20.21 -15.28 -12.67
CA THR A 434 -19.65 -16.16 -11.63
C THR A 434 -18.25 -16.61 -12.06
N PRO A 435 -17.19 -16.21 -11.32
CA PRO A 435 -17.18 -15.32 -10.15
C PRO A 435 -17.60 -13.88 -10.50
N ALA A 436 -18.18 -13.14 -9.54
CA ALA A 436 -18.79 -11.81 -9.75
C ALA A 436 -17.75 -10.69 -9.92
N GLY A 437 -17.04 -10.70 -11.04
CA GLY A 437 -15.96 -9.77 -11.40
C GLY A 437 -15.78 -9.65 -12.91
N THR A 438 -14.98 -8.68 -13.35
CA THR A 438 -14.64 -8.53 -14.78
C THR A 438 -13.68 -9.62 -15.23
N HIS A 439 -13.45 -9.76 -16.54
CA HIS A 439 -12.49 -10.71 -17.11
C HIS A 439 -11.50 -9.95 -18.02
N VAL A 440 -10.90 -8.89 -17.50
CA VAL A 440 -10.04 -7.96 -18.25
C VAL A 440 -8.73 -8.64 -18.64
N VAL A 441 -8.08 -9.34 -17.71
CA VAL A 441 -6.78 -9.97 -17.91
C VAL A 441 -6.91 -11.42 -18.35
N ASN A 442 -6.41 -11.71 -19.54
CA ASN A 442 -6.30 -13.06 -20.07
C ASN A 442 -4.95 -13.29 -20.72
N ILE A 443 -4.09 -14.00 -20.00
CA ILE A 443 -2.78 -14.43 -20.47
C ILE A 443 -2.90 -15.91 -20.81
N SER A 444 -2.63 -16.24 -22.06
CA SER A 444 -2.79 -17.57 -22.65
C SER A 444 -1.60 -17.94 -23.54
N GLY A 445 -1.35 -19.25 -23.72
CA GLY A 445 -0.29 -19.74 -24.62
C GLY A 445 1.09 -19.83 -23.95
N SER A 446 2.17 -19.51 -24.68
CA SER A 446 3.56 -19.57 -24.19
C SER A 446 4.14 -18.18 -23.92
N ALA A 447 3.30 -17.26 -23.43
CA ALA A 447 3.74 -15.91 -23.08
C ALA A 447 4.73 -15.90 -21.92
N SER A 448 5.74 -15.05 -21.98
CA SER A 448 6.64 -14.78 -20.86
C SER A 448 6.42 -13.36 -20.35
N LEU A 449 6.07 -13.25 -19.07
CA LEU A 449 5.77 -11.98 -18.44
C LEU A 449 6.86 -11.66 -17.44
N ASN A 450 7.46 -10.47 -17.55
CA ASN A 450 8.39 -9.96 -16.56
C ASN A 450 7.99 -8.56 -16.12
N ILE A 451 7.06 -8.53 -15.19
CA ILE A 451 6.43 -7.29 -14.76
C ILE A 451 6.97 -6.97 -13.37
N TYR A 452 7.58 -5.80 -13.25
CA TYR A 452 7.95 -5.25 -11.96
C TYR A 452 6.77 -4.43 -11.44
N GLY A 453 6.51 -4.45 -10.14
CA GLY A 453 5.42 -3.70 -9.50
C GLY A 453 4.09 -4.45 -9.45
N ALA A 454 3.03 -3.77 -9.03
CA ALA A 454 1.76 -4.42 -8.80
C ALA A 454 0.84 -4.51 -10.03
N PHE A 455 0.21 -5.67 -10.17
CA PHE A 455 -1.00 -5.89 -10.96
C PHE A 455 -2.21 -5.63 -10.06
N TYR A 456 -2.83 -4.47 -10.21
CA TYR A 456 -3.94 -4.04 -9.36
C TYR A 456 -5.26 -4.11 -10.12
N GLY A 457 -6.03 -5.15 -9.85
CA GLY A 457 -7.38 -5.35 -10.38
C GLY A 457 -8.30 -5.95 -9.33
N PRO A 458 -8.64 -5.21 -8.27
CA PRO A 458 -9.37 -5.76 -7.13
C PRO A 458 -10.79 -6.24 -7.49
N GLY A 459 -11.31 -5.87 -8.66
CA GLY A 459 -12.59 -6.37 -9.18
C GLY A 459 -12.49 -7.31 -10.39
N ASP A 460 -11.29 -7.75 -10.75
CA ASP A 460 -11.04 -8.58 -11.93
C ASP A 460 -10.79 -10.05 -11.61
N ASN A 461 -11.39 -10.94 -12.40
CA ASN A 461 -11.08 -12.35 -12.45
C ASN A 461 -9.94 -12.56 -13.45
N MET A 462 -8.72 -12.72 -12.95
CA MET A 462 -7.54 -12.81 -13.81
C MET A 462 -7.28 -14.25 -14.26
N PHE A 463 -7.01 -14.44 -15.56
CA PHE A 463 -6.70 -15.74 -16.14
C PHE A 463 -5.25 -15.81 -16.61
N PHE A 464 -4.52 -16.79 -16.07
CA PHE A 464 -3.16 -17.12 -16.49
C PHE A 464 -3.12 -18.59 -16.90
N CYS A 465 -3.27 -18.82 -18.19
CA CYS A 465 -3.40 -20.13 -18.78
C CYS A 465 -2.32 -20.40 -19.82
N GLY A 466 -1.97 -21.66 -20.03
CA GLY A 466 -1.05 -22.07 -21.10
C GLY A 466 0.23 -22.72 -20.61
N ASN A 467 1.29 -22.65 -21.41
CA ASN A 467 2.61 -23.27 -21.15
C ASN A 467 3.70 -22.21 -20.93
N GLY A 468 3.33 -20.94 -20.86
CA GLY A 468 4.25 -19.82 -20.64
C GLY A 468 4.87 -19.81 -19.25
N ALA A 469 6.05 -19.21 -19.15
CA ALA A 469 6.75 -18.97 -17.90
C ALA A 469 6.81 -17.46 -17.66
N GLY A 470 6.18 -16.98 -16.59
CA GLY A 470 6.30 -15.61 -16.12
C GLY A 470 7.31 -15.53 -14.98
N TYR A 471 8.20 -14.55 -15.01
CA TYR A 471 9.14 -14.22 -13.94
C TYR A 471 8.96 -12.74 -13.61
N GLY A 472 8.31 -12.40 -12.52
CA GLY A 472 7.99 -11.02 -12.12
C GLY A 472 8.63 -10.63 -10.79
N VAL A 473 8.77 -9.32 -10.54
CA VAL A 473 9.03 -8.80 -9.19
C VAL A 473 7.82 -7.96 -8.82
N GLY A 474 6.73 -8.60 -8.38
CA GLY A 474 5.45 -7.94 -8.28
C GLY A 474 4.51 -8.45 -7.19
N GLN A 475 3.37 -7.77 -7.09
CA GLN A 475 2.23 -8.17 -6.27
C GLN A 475 1.00 -8.23 -7.18
N ILE A 476 0.22 -9.29 -7.06
CA ILE A 476 -1.04 -9.45 -7.79
C ILE A 476 -2.19 -9.24 -6.80
N VAL A 477 -3.05 -8.28 -7.10
CA VAL A 477 -4.28 -8.00 -6.35
C VAL A 477 -5.44 -8.21 -7.31
N ALA A 478 -6.19 -9.28 -7.10
CA ALA A 478 -7.28 -9.69 -7.98
C ALA A 478 -8.57 -9.97 -7.19
N TRP A 479 -9.71 -10.01 -7.89
CA TRP A 479 -10.95 -10.53 -7.30
C TRP A 479 -10.86 -12.05 -7.15
N THR A 480 -10.58 -12.74 -8.26
CA THR A 480 -10.21 -14.16 -8.30
C THR A 480 -9.07 -14.37 -9.30
N MET A 481 -8.37 -15.49 -9.20
CA MET A 481 -7.32 -15.88 -10.13
C MET A 481 -7.46 -17.35 -10.52
N GLN A 482 -7.34 -17.62 -11.82
CA GLN A 482 -7.29 -18.97 -12.35
C GLN A 482 -5.95 -19.23 -13.04
N LEU A 483 -5.28 -20.31 -12.62
CA LEU A 483 -4.08 -20.82 -13.27
C LEU A 483 -4.43 -22.11 -14.03
N CYS A 484 -4.07 -22.20 -15.31
CA CYS A 484 -4.36 -23.43 -16.08
C CYS A 484 -3.29 -23.77 -17.12
N GLY A 485 -3.23 -25.05 -17.56
CA GLY A 485 -2.16 -25.55 -18.43
C GLY A 485 -0.92 -26.02 -17.67
N ASN A 486 0.27 -25.86 -18.25
CA ASN A 486 1.57 -26.24 -17.63
C ASN A 486 2.45 -25.03 -17.31
N GLY A 487 1.88 -23.83 -17.35
CA GLY A 487 2.61 -22.58 -17.14
C GLY A 487 3.12 -22.45 -15.70
N THR A 488 4.20 -21.70 -15.55
CA THR A 488 4.79 -21.35 -14.24
C THR A 488 4.69 -19.84 -14.08
N ILE A 489 4.07 -19.39 -12.99
CA ILE A 489 4.19 -18.03 -12.51
C ILE A 489 5.23 -18.05 -11.40
N ASP A 490 6.28 -17.27 -11.57
CA ASP A 490 7.36 -17.10 -10.62
C ASP A 490 7.41 -15.63 -10.21
N GLU A 491 6.97 -15.33 -9.00
CA GLU A 491 6.96 -13.96 -8.45
C GLU A 491 8.02 -13.82 -7.37
N HIS A 492 8.86 -12.81 -7.54
CA HIS A 492 9.83 -12.36 -6.56
C HIS A 492 9.29 -11.18 -5.75
N TYR A 493 8.92 -11.44 -4.50
CA TYR A 493 8.45 -10.38 -3.62
C TYR A 493 9.61 -9.42 -3.28
N ASN A 494 9.46 -8.14 -3.64
CA ASN A 494 10.39 -7.09 -3.22
C ASN A 494 9.63 -5.89 -2.62
N PRO A 495 9.67 -5.68 -1.29
CA PRO A 495 8.91 -4.62 -0.63
C PRO A 495 9.29 -3.20 -1.08
N ALA A 496 10.46 -3.00 -1.68
CA ALA A 496 10.88 -1.69 -2.17
C ALA A 496 10.14 -1.22 -3.43
N TYR A 497 9.49 -2.14 -4.16
CA TYR A 497 8.86 -1.89 -5.46
C TYR A 497 7.36 -2.21 -5.47
N LEU A 498 6.69 -2.21 -4.31
CA LEU A 498 5.28 -2.56 -4.19
C LEU A 498 4.41 -1.38 -3.72
N PRO A 499 3.10 -1.40 -4.00
CA PRO A 499 2.14 -0.46 -3.43
C PRO A 499 2.01 -0.69 -1.93
N TYR A 500 2.10 0.39 -1.16
CA TYR A 500 1.83 0.33 0.27
C TYR A 500 0.31 0.29 0.47
N PHE A 501 -0.25 -0.85 0.88
CA PHE A 501 -1.61 -0.85 1.44
C PHE A 501 -1.49 -0.19 2.82
N ARG A 502 -2.09 0.99 3.00
CA ARG A 502 -2.12 1.67 4.31
C ARG A 502 -3.56 1.86 4.72
N GLY A 503 -4.02 1.05 5.67
CA GLY A 503 -5.26 1.29 6.37
C GLY A 503 -5.01 2.14 7.61
N LEU A 504 -5.10 3.45 7.51
CA LEU A 504 -5.23 4.33 8.68
C LEU A 504 -6.71 4.66 8.86
N ILE A 505 -7.26 4.41 10.05
CA ILE A 505 -8.60 4.83 10.42
C ILE A 505 -8.46 5.88 11.52
N GLN A 506 -8.64 7.15 11.16
CA GLN A 506 -8.56 8.27 12.11
C GLN A 506 -9.66 8.22 13.17
#